data_AF-A0A803MNH5-F1
#
_entry.id   AF-A0A803MNH5-F1
#
_cell.length_a   1.000
_cell.length_b   1.000
_cell.length_c   1.000
_cell.angle_alpha   90.00
_cell.angle_beta   90.00
_cell.angle_gamma   90.00
#
_symmetry.space_group_name_H-M   'P 1'
#
loop_
_entity.id
_entity.type
_entity.pdbx_description
1 polymer ?
#
loop_
_entity_poly.entity_id
_entity_poly.type
_entity_poly.pdbx_seq_one_letter_code
_entity_poly.pdbx_strand_id
1 'polypeptide(L)'
;MATLFTLTPSSNSSFFTPFKTTLNSKPHFPTLRNPLSIRCFRPPETGTPPEIQKFWGRLSDKGIINAKCPVKPGIVPEGLGLVAQKDIARNEVVLEVPKKFWINPDTVAASEIGSVCNGLKPWVSVALFLMREKKLGDSSAWKPYIDILPDSTNSTIYWSEEELSELQGSQLLNTTLGVKELVANEFAKLEEEVIVPNKRLFPFDITLDDFLWAFGMLRSRAFTRLEGQSLVLIPMADLINHSPDITAQDYAWEVRGAGLFSRELLFSLRNPIPVKAGGQVLIQYDLNKSNAELALDYGFTESRSERNAYTLTLEIPESDPFFGDKLDIAESNGMGETAYFDIVLGQPLPAIMLPYLRLLALGGDDAFLLESIFRNSIWGHLDLPVSPSNEELICQVIRNACTSALSGYSTTIEEDEKLLAQGDLDMRLEIAITIRLGEKKVLQQIDEVFKEREMELSGFEYYQERRLKDLGLAGAQGEKLPWIGEV
;
A
#
# COMPACT_ATOMS: atom_id res chain seq x y z
N MET A 1 -14.73 -24.78 -23.78
CA MET A 1 -14.47 -23.35 -23.52
C MET A 1 -14.59 -23.12 -22.02
N ALA A 2 -13.51 -23.42 -21.31
CA ALA A 2 -13.39 -23.15 -19.87
C ALA A 2 -12.82 -21.73 -19.75
N THR A 3 -13.44 -20.91 -18.89
CA THR A 3 -12.95 -19.59 -18.51
C THR A 3 -11.57 -19.76 -17.87
N LEU A 4 -10.51 -19.44 -18.61
CA LEU A 4 -9.13 -19.76 -18.24
C LEU A 4 -8.50 -18.78 -17.25
N PHE A 5 -9.12 -17.62 -16.97
CA PHE A 5 -8.52 -16.59 -16.12
C PHE A 5 -9.57 -15.82 -15.33
N THR A 6 -9.38 -15.73 -14.01
CA THR A 6 -10.05 -14.77 -13.14
C THR A 6 -9.01 -13.77 -12.64
N LEU A 7 -9.08 -12.52 -13.10
CA LEU A 7 -8.36 -11.43 -12.44
C LEU A 7 -9.08 -11.10 -11.14
N THR A 8 -8.39 -11.25 -10.01
CA THR A 8 -8.87 -10.81 -8.71
C THR A 8 -8.09 -9.56 -8.28
N PRO A 9 -8.74 -8.44 -7.93
CA PRO A 9 -8.05 -7.27 -7.40
C PRO A 9 -7.38 -7.64 -6.08
N SER A 10 -6.05 -7.49 -5.99
CA SER A 10 -5.31 -7.74 -4.76
C SER A 10 -4.99 -6.45 -4.00
N SER A 11 -4.83 -6.61 -2.69
CA SER A 11 -4.47 -5.57 -1.74
C SER A 11 -3.04 -5.81 -1.25
N ASN A 12 -2.04 -5.22 -1.92
CA ASN A 12 -0.70 -5.14 -1.35
C ASN A 12 -0.62 -3.89 -0.46
N SER A 13 -0.63 -4.09 0.85
CA SER A 13 0.03 -3.16 1.77
C SER A 13 0.97 -3.98 2.64
N SER A 14 2.15 -3.45 2.89
CA SER A 14 3.33 -4.08 3.51
C SER A 14 3.14 -4.60 4.96
N PHE A 15 1.89 -4.76 5.41
CA PHE A 15 1.48 -5.38 6.66
C PHE A 15 0.80 -6.75 6.48
N PHE A 16 0.47 -7.16 5.26
CA PHE A 16 -0.30 -8.37 5.02
C PHE A 16 0.45 -9.38 4.16
N THR A 17 0.69 -10.57 4.71
CA THR A 17 0.88 -11.78 3.92
C THR A 17 -0.45 -12.14 3.25
N PRO A 18 -0.48 -12.48 1.95
CA PRO A 18 -1.73 -12.78 1.26
C PRO A 18 -2.29 -14.12 1.79
N PHE A 19 -3.52 -14.10 2.30
CA PHE A 19 -4.31 -15.31 2.52
C PHE A 19 -5.37 -15.40 1.42
N LYS A 20 -5.35 -16.50 0.66
CA LYS A 20 -6.41 -16.88 -0.27
C LYS A 20 -7.73 -16.99 0.49
N THR A 21 -8.72 -16.19 0.12
CA THR A 21 -10.13 -16.41 0.50
C THR A 21 -10.96 -16.54 -0.77
N THR A 22 -11.55 -17.71 -0.94
CA THR A 22 -12.57 -17.99 -1.95
C THR A 22 -13.90 -17.44 -1.43
N LEU A 23 -14.47 -16.47 -2.14
CA LEU A 23 -15.80 -15.94 -1.82
C LEU A 23 -16.74 -16.14 -3.00
N ASN A 24 -17.76 -16.96 -2.77
CA ASN A 24 -18.99 -17.01 -3.54
C ASN A 24 -20.15 -16.74 -2.56
N SER A 25 -20.52 -15.48 -2.37
CA SER A 25 -21.90 -15.12 -2.01
C SER A 25 -22.14 -13.62 -2.21
N LYS A 26 -23.29 -13.28 -2.79
CA LYS A 26 -23.78 -11.90 -2.92
C LYS A 26 -24.39 -11.46 -1.58
N PRO A 27 -24.03 -10.31 -1.00
CA PRO A 27 -24.72 -9.82 0.19
C PRO A 27 -26.08 -9.19 -0.19
N HIS A 28 -27.09 -9.51 0.60
CA HIS A 28 -28.43 -8.95 0.53
C HIS A 28 -28.51 -7.71 1.44
N PHE A 29 -28.99 -6.59 0.89
CA PHE A 29 -29.10 -5.29 1.57
C PHE A 29 -30.40 -5.17 2.39
N PRO A 30 -30.35 -4.79 3.68
CA PRO A 30 -31.47 -4.18 4.39
C PRO A 30 -31.33 -2.66 4.42
N THR A 31 -32.43 -1.97 4.12
CA THR A 31 -32.57 -0.52 4.17
C THR A 31 -32.66 -0.01 5.61
N LEU A 32 -31.79 0.91 5.99
CA LEU A 32 -31.88 1.67 7.25
C LEU A 32 -31.74 3.17 6.98
N ARG A 33 -32.55 3.94 7.71
CA ARG A 33 -32.88 5.35 7.48
C ARG A 33 -31.71 6.31 7.77
N ASN A 34 -31.57 7.31 6.89
CA ASN A 34 -30.70 8.49 6.98
C ASN A 34 -30.57 9.12 8.38
N PRO A 35 -29.36 9.57 8.75
CA PRO A 35 -29.18 10.74 9.58
C PRO A 35 -28.78 11.96 8.72
N LEU A 36 -29.53 13.05 8.89
CA LEU A 36 -29.25 14.38 8.33
C LEU A 36 -27.91 14.91 8.87
N SER A 37 -26.96 15.22 7.97
CA SER A 37 -25.74 15.97 8.31
C SER A 37 -26.06 17.46 8.39
N ILE A 38 -25.94 18.04 9.60
CA ILE A 38 -26.02 19.49 9.83
C ILE A 38 -24.59 20.04 9.83
N ARG A 39 -24.23 20.80 8.79
CA ARG A 39 -22.96 21.54 8.73
C ARG A 39 -23.02 22.75 9.68
N CYS A 40 -22.22 22.73 10.73
CA CYS A 40 -21.94 23.91 11.54
C CYS A 40 -20.63 24.54 11.07
N PHE A 41 -20.71 25.60 10.26
CA PHE A 41 -19.55 26.41 9.90
C PHE A 41 -19.12 27.22 11.13
N ARG A 42 -18.05 26.79 11.81
CA ARG A 42 -17.31 27.64 12.76
C ARG A 42 -16.28 28.48 12.00
N PRO A 43 -16.15 29.78 12.29
CA PRO A 43 -15.05 30.59 11.76
C PRO A 43 -13.69 30.06 12.26
N PRO A 44 -12.58 30.30 11.54
CA PRO A 44 -11.27 29.80 11.92
C PRO A 44 -10.83 30.40 13.26
N GLU A 45 -10.78 29.57 14.30
CA GLU A 45 -10.19 29.94 15.59
C GLU A 45 -8.69 30.14 15.39
N THR A 46 -8.21 31.38 15.56
CA THR A 46 -6.82 31.78 15.32
C THR A 46 -5.88 31.41 16.49
N GLY A 47 -6.26 30.44 17.32
CA GLY A 47 -5.48 30.01 18.49
C GLY A 47 -5.22 28.51 18.44
N THR A 48 -4.02 28.09 18.83
CA THR A 48 -3.70 26.67 19.00
C THR A 48 -4.66 26.05 20.03
N PRO A 49 -5.35 24.94 19.72
CA PRO A 49 -6.29 24.29 20.62
C PRO A 49 -5.74 24.11 22.05
N PRO A 50 -6.55 24.31 23.10
CA PRO A 50 -6.13 24.18 24.50
C PRO A 50 -5.44 22.84 24.82
N GLU A 51 -5.87 21.76 24.18
CA GLU A 51 -5.35 20.39 24.31
C GLU A 51 -3.90 20.34 23.84
N ILE A 52 -3.58 20.98 22.72
CA ILE A 52 -2.24 21.06 22.16
C ILE A 52 -1.34 21.93 23.02
N GLN A 53 -1.86 23.02 23.57
CA GLN A 53 -1.11 23.85 24.51
C GLN A 53 -0.76 23.07 25.79
N LYS A 54 -1.71 22.29 26.32
CA LYS A 54 -1.48 21.39 27.47
C LYS A 54 -0.46 20.31 27.14
N PHE A 55 -0.56 19.70 25.96
CA PHE A 55 0.39 18.68 25.49
C PHE A 55 1.80 19.27 25.37
N TRP A 56 1.94 20.42 24.70
CA TRP A 56 3.20 21.13 24.56
C TRP A 56 3.82 21.54 25.90
N GLY A 57 3.00 22.04 26.83
CA GLY A 57 3.42 22.36 28.19
C GLY A 57 3.99 21.14 28.92
N ARG A 58 3.28 20.01 28.89
CA ARG A 58 3.76 18.76 29.52
C ARG A 58 5.05 18.22 28.91
N LEU A 59 5.23 18.33 27.59
CA LEU A 59 6.48 17.93 26.95
C LEU A 59 7.64 18.85 27.34
N SER A 60 7.38 20.14 27.52
CA SER A 60 8.34 21.12 28.02
C SER A 60 8.75 20.81 29.47
N ASP A 61 7.77 20.51 30.34
CA ASP A 61 8.01 20.13 31.74
C ASP A 61 8.86 18.86 31.88
N LYS A 62 8.68 17.92 30.94
CA LYS A 62 9.47 16.68 30.86
C LYS A 62 10.86 16.87 30.22
N GLY A 63 11.22 18.09 29.83
CA GLY A 63 12.50 18.44 29.22
C GLY A 63 12.70 17.89 27.81
N ILE A 64 11.64 17.43 27.15
CA ILE A 64 11.68 16.94 25.76
C ILE A 64 11.79 18.12 24.81
N ILE A 65 11.06 19.19 25.13
CA ILE A 65 11.05 20.43 24.36
C ILE A 65 11.79 21.48 25.17
N ASN A 66 12.76 22.13 24.54
CA ASN A 66 13.43 23.29 25.10
C ASN A 66 12.96 24.57 24.40
N ALA A 67 13.23 25.73 25.01
CA ALA A 67 12.90 27.05 24.43
C ALA A 67 13.60 27.33 23.08
N LYS A 68 14.57 26.48 22.68
CA LYS A 68 15.31 26.57 21.41
C LYS A 68 14.72 25.65 20.33
N CYS A 69 13.65 24.91 20.61
CA CYS A 69 13.00 24.05 19.62
C CYS A 69 12.59 24.90 18.41
N PRO A 70 13.06 24.57 17.19
CA PRO A 70 12.85 25.41 16.02
C PRO A 70 11.41 25.35 15.49
N VAL A 71 10.54 24.50 16.03
CA VAL A 71 9.15 24.30 15.59
C VAL A 71 8.16 24.33 16.74
N LYS A 72 6.89 24.57 16.43
CA LYS A 72 5.73 24.38 17.33
C LYS A 72 4.53 23.81 16.54
N PRO A 73 3.64 23.05 17.20
CA PRO A 73 2.35 22.67 16.64
C PRO A 73 1.53 23.90 16.25
N GLY A 74 0.92 23.85 15.08
CA GLY A 74 0.01 24.86 14.57
C GLY A 74 -1.13 24.22 13.77
N ILE A 75 -2.21 24.99 13.58
CA ILE A 75 -3.27 24.62 12.63
C ILE A 75 -2.79 24.95 11.23
N VAL A 76 -2.92 23.98 10.33
CA VAL A 76 -2.51 24.02 8.92
C VAL A 76 -3.64 23.43 8.06
N PRO A 77 -3.64 23.59 6.72
CA PRO A 77 -4.69 23.04 5.86
C PRO A 77 -4.93 21.53 6.04
N GLU A 78 -3.87 20.78 6.34
CA GLU A 78 -3.91 19.32 6.55
C GLU A 78 -4.39 18.91 7.96
N GLY A 79 -4.71 19.89 8.81
CA GLY A 79 -5.10 19.68 10.21
C GLY A 79 -4.09 20.26 11.19
N LEU A 80 -3.34 19.40 11.87
CA LEU A 80 -2.24 19.81 12.75
C LEU A 80 -0.90 19.59 12.05
N GLY A 81 0.01 20.54 12.20
CA GLY A 81 1.32 20.52 11.57
C GLY A 81 2.40 21.12 12.45
N LEU A 82 3.66 20.93 12.07
CA LEU A 82 4.81 21.57 12.70
C LEU A 82 5.16 22.87 11.96
N VAL A 83 5.10 24.00 12.66
CA VAL A 83 5.37 25.34 12.11
C VAL A 83 6.69 25.88 12.63
N ALA A 84 7.56 26.29 11.72
CA ALA A 84 8.88 26.84 12.01
C ALA A 84 8.79 28.17 12.78
N GLN A 85 9.52 28.27 13.89
CA GLN A 85 9.63 29.46 14.73
C GLN A 85 10.78 30.39 14.32
N LYS A 86 11.69 29.86 13.49
CA LYS A 86 12.84 30.55 12.89
C LYS A 86 13.12 29.92 11.53
N ASP A 87 14.01 30.52 10.76
CA ASP A 87 14.53 29.87 9.56
C ASP A 87 15.26 28.56 9.94
N ILE A 88 14.93 27.47 9.24
CA ILE A 88 15.47 26.13 9.41
C ILE A 88 16.24 25.77 8.14
N ALA A 89 17.53 25.45 8.28
CA ALA A 89 18.33 25.01 7.15
C ALA A 89 18.02 23.57 6.75
N ARG A 90 18.40 23.19 5.52
CA ARG A 90 18.36 21.79 5.08
C ARG A 90 19.19 20.92 6.03
N ASN A 91 18.66 19.75 6.38
CA ASN A 91 19.25 18.76 7.30
C ASN A 91 19.42 19.24 8.75
N GLU A 92 18.90 20.42 9.12
CA GLU A 92 18.85 20.86 10.51
C GLU A 92 17.88 19.97 11.30
N VAL A 93 18.25 19.63 12.54
CA VAL A 93 17.41 18.85 13.45
C VAL A 93 16.25 19.71 13.91
N VAL A 94 15.04 19.20 13.70
CA VAL A 94 13.76 19.86 13.98
C VAL A 94 13.25 19.49 15.36
N LEU A 95 13.27 18.19 15.69
CA LEU A 95 12.82 17.67 16.97
C LEU A 95 13.57 16.39 17.33
N GLU A 96 13.69 16.14 18.62
CA GLU A 96 14.24 14.90 19.15
C GLU A 96 13.33 14.35 20.24
N VAL A 97 12.96 13.06 20.14
CA VAL A 97 12.04 12.41 21.07
C VAL A 97 12.70 11.18 21.69
N PRO A 98 12.94 11.17 23.02
CA PRO A 98 13.50 10.01 23.70
C PRO A 98 12.61 8.77 23.63
N LYS A 99 13.22 7.58 23.53
CA LYS A 99 12.53 6.27 23.41
C LYS A 99 11.52 6.00 24.52
N LYS A 100 11.74 6.52 25.74
CA LYS A 100 10.79 6.41 26.86
C LYS A 100 9.42 7.07 26.60
N PHE A 101 9.29 7.86 25.54
CA PHE A 101 8.04 8.50 25.11
C PHE A 101 7.43 7.87 23.85
N TRP A 102 8.07 6.86 23.27
CA TRP A 102 7.49 6.15 22.14
C TRP A 102 6.36 5.26 22.62
N ILE A 103 5.39 5.01 21.74
CA ILE A 103 4.41 3.94 21.92
C ILE A 103 4.72 2.87 20.88
N ASN A 104 5.22 1.74 21.37
CA ASN A 104 5.69 0.61 20.57
C ASN A 104 5.43 -0.71 21.34
N PRO A 105 5.70 -1.89 20.75
CA PRO A 105 5.50 -3.17 21.44
C PRO A 105 6.24 -3.29 22.78
N ASP A 106 7.44 -2.71 22.92
CA ASP A 106 8.19 -2.69 24.19
C ASP A 106 7.41 -1.97 25.30
N THR A 107 6.78 -0.84 24.94
CA THR A 107 5.96 -0.04 25.86
C THR A 107 4.73 -0.80 26.33
N VAL A 108 4.10 -1.56 25.43
CA VAL A 108 2.96 -2.42 25.77
C VAL A 108 3.41 -3.55 26.71
N ALA A 109 4.52 -4.22 26.40
CA ALA A 109 5.06 -5.30 27.22
C ALA A 109 5.42 -4.86 28.64
N ALA A 110 5.86 -3.60 28.81
CA ALA A 110 6.16 -3.00 30.12
C ALA A 110 4.92 -2.47 30.88
N SER A 111 3.73 -2.50 30.27
CA SER A 111 2.49 -1.99 30.86
C SER A 111 1.70 -3.05 31.63
N GLU A 112 0.63 -2.64 32.31
CA GLU A 112 -0.27 -3.54 33.05
C GLU A 112 -0.91 -4.63 32.18
N ILE A 113 -1.01 -4.41 30.86
CA ILE A 113 -1.57 -5.38 29.91
C ILE A 113 -0.49 -6.21 29.19
N GLY A 114 0.79 -6.00 29.49
CA GLY A 114 1.87 -6.67 28.79
C GLY A 114 1.77 -8.19 28.85
N SER A 115 1.41 -8.75 30.01
CA SER A 115 1.26 -10.19 30.21
C SER A 115 0.17 -10.83 29.35
N VAL A 116 -0.94 -10.10 29.12
CA VAL A 116 -2.09 -10.59 28.33
C VAL A 116 -1.95 -10.30 26.83
N CYS A 117 -0.96 -9.47 26.45
CA CYS A 117 -0.63 -9.20 25.05
C CYS A 117 0.42 -10.17 24.47
N ASN A 118 0.93 -11.10 25.28
CA ASN A 118 1.93 -12.08 24.83
C ASN A 118 1.36 -12.97 23.72
N GLY A 119 2.08 -13.06 22.60
CA GLY A 119 1.67 -13.87 21.44
C GLY A 119 0.73 -13.16 20.46
N LEU A 120 0.22 -11.98 20.82
CA LEU A 120 -0.52 -11.15 19.86
C LEU A 120 0.41 -10.57 18.79
N LYS A 121 -0.15 -10.27 17.63
CA LYS A 121 0.55 -9.51 16.59
C LYS A 121 0.95 -8.14 17.15
N PRO A 122 2.16 -7.62 16.85
CA PRO A 122 2.65 -6.36 17.41
C PRO A 122 1.68 -5.17 17.26
N TRP A 123 1.04 -5.03 16.09
CA TRP A 123 0.09 -3.95 15.83
C TRP A 123 -1.19 -4.10 16.66
N VAL A 124 -1.67 -5.33 16.90
CA VAL A 124 -2.85 -5.62 17.72
C VAL A 124 -2.58 -5.24 19.18
N SER A 125 -1.39 -5.58 19.71
CA SER A 125 -0.98 -5.21 21.06
C SER A 125 -0.95 -3.69 21.25
N VAL A 126 -0.38 -2.96 20.29
CA VAL A 126 -0.32 -1.49 20.35
C VAL A 126 -1.71 -0.88 20.17
N ALA A 127 -2.56 -1.43 19.30
CA ALA A 127 -3.93 -0.97 19.13
C ALA A 127 -4.74 -1.15 20.43
N LEU A 128 -4.64 -2.31 21.09
CA LEU A 128 -5.25 -2.56 22.39
C LEU A 128 -4.77 -1.58 23.46
N PHE A 129 -3.46 -1.31 23.49
CA PHE A 129 -2.89 -0.32 24.40
C PHE A 129 -3.48 1.08 24.17
N LEU A 130 -3.55 1.54 22.92
CA LEU A 130 -4.14 2.86 22.60
C LEU A 130 -5.60 2.96 23.02
N MET A 131 -6.43 1.96 22.71
CA MET A 131 -7.83 1.93 23.13
C MET A 131 -7.95 1.98 24.65
N ARG A 132 -7.16 1.17 25.36
CA ARG A 132 -7.17 1.12 26.82
C ARG A 132 -6.81 2.46 27.43
N GLU A 133 -5.72 3.07 26.98
CA GLU A 133 -5.26 4.37 27.48
C GLU A 133 -6.26 5.49 27.13
N LYS A 134 -6.95 5.43 25.98
CA LYS A 134 -8.03 6.35 25.63
C LYS A 134 -9.20 6.23 26.60
N LYS A 135 -9.62 5.01 26.94
CA LYS A 135 -10.75 4.74 27.86
C LYS A 135 -10.44 5.02 29.33
N LEU A 136 -9.17 4.93 29.75
CA LEU A 136 -8.75 5.34 31.09
C LEU A 136 -8.90 6.84 31.35
N GLY A 137 -8.98 7.66 30.29
CA GLY A 137 -9.20 9.10 30.40
C GLY A 137 -8.18 9.77 31.30
N ASP A 138 -8.63 10.51 32.31
CA ASP A 138 -7.76 11.27 33.22
C ASP A 138 -6.77 10.42 34.02
N SER A 139 -7.01 9.10 34.11
CA SER A 139 -6.09 8.16 34.75
C SER A 139 -4.91 7.78 33.87
N SER A 140 -4.97 8.05 32.56
CA SER A 140 -3.90 7.71 31.62
C SER A 140 -2.78 8.76 31.63
N ALA A 141 -1.54 8.28 31.72
CA ALA A 141 -0.35 9.11 31.51
C ALA A 141 -0.23 9.61 30.05
N TRP A 142 -0.89 8.92 29.11
CA TRP A 142 -0.89 9.19 27.67
C TRP A 142 -2.04 10.08 27.21
N LYS A 143 -3.01 10.39 28.08
CA LYS A 143 -4.13 11.29 27.78
C LYS A 143 -3.73 12.55 27.00
N PRO A 144 -2.67 13.30 27.35
CA PRO A 144 -2.29 14.51 26.61
C PRO A 144 -1.94 14.27 25.15
N TYR A 145 -1.37 13.10 24.83
CA TYR A 145 -1.09 12.72 23.45
C TYR A 145 -2.36 12.19 22.78
N ILE A 146 -3.15 11.38 23.47
CA ILE A 146 -4.38 10.82 22.91
C ILE A 146 -5.40 11.92 22.57
N ASP A 147 -5.50 12.97 23.40
CA ASP A 147 -6.40 14.11 23.19
C ASP A 147 -6.03 14.96 21.97
N ILE A 148 -4.81 14.84 21.42
CA ILE A 148 -4.41 15.53 20.18
C ILE A 148 -4.57 14.67 18.92
N LEU A 149 -4.81 13.36 19.09
CA LEU A 149 -5.05 12.48 17.96
C LEU A 149 -6.45 12.76 17.37
N PRO A 150 -6.60 12.75 16.04
CA PRO A 150 -7.91 12.90 15.43
C PRO A 150 -8.80 11.70 15.73
N ASP A 151 -10.12 11.94 15.80
CA ASP A 151 -11.11 10.87 15.97
C ASP A 151 -11.32 10.04 14.70
N SER A 152 -10.97 10.59 13.53
CA SER A 152 -10.98 9.88 12.24
C SER A 152 -10.04 10.57 11.26
N THR A 153 -9.65 9.85 10.20
CA THR A 153 -9.00 10.45 9.02
C THR A 153 -9.93 10.36 7.81
N ASN A 154 -9.44 10.83 6.66
CA ASN A 154 -10.12 10.62 5.37
C ASN A 154 -9.77 9.27 4.73
N SER A 155 -9.11 8.36 5.47
CA SER A 155 -8.85 7.00 5.01
C SER A 155 -10.17 6.29 4.68
N THR A 156 -10.16 5.49 3.61
CA THR A 156 -11.33 4.74 3.13
C THR A 156 -11.89 3.76 4.15
N ILE A 157 -11.11 3.36 5.18
CA ILE A 157 -11.62 2.51 6.27
C ILE A 157 -12.73 3.20 7.08
N TYR A 158 -12.76 4.54 7.11
CA TYR A 158 -13.73 5.36 7.82
C TYR A 158 -14.90 5.85 6.95
N TRP A 159 -14.95 5.41 5.70
CA TRP A 159 -16.00 5.84 4.77
C TRP A 159 -17.29 5.07 5.04
N SER A 160 -18.39 5.82 4.91
CA SER A 160 -19.76 5.31 4.84
C SER A 160 -19.99 4.50 3.57
N GLU A 161 -21.09 3.77 3.52
CA GLU A 161 -21.46 2.98 2.34
C GLU A 161 -21.73 3.88 1.12
N GLU A 162 -22.30 5.06 1.33
CA GLU A 162 -22.52 6.06 0.28
C GLU A 162 -21.19 6.56 -0.29
N GLU A 163 -20.22 6.89 0.58
CA GLU A 163 -18.89 7.33 0.14
C GLU A 163 -18.13 6.18 -0.56
N LEU A 164 -18.22 4.95 -0.07
CA LEU A 164 -17.59 3.78 -0.71
C LEU A 164 -18.21 3.46 -2.08
N SER A 165 -19.49 3.79 -2.28
CA SER A 165 -20.14 3.62 -3.58
C SER A 165 -19.51 4.49 -4.69
N GLU A 166 -18.85 5.59 -4.33
CA GLU A 166 -18.09 6.42 -5.27
C GLU A 166 -16.82 5.72 -5.81
N LEU A 167 -16.36 4.66 -5.14
CA LEU A 167 -15.26 3.80 -5.56
C LEU A 167 -15.73 2.52 -6.28
N GLN A 168 -17.00 2.46 -6.70
CA GLN A 168 -17.52 1.29 -7.41
C GLN A 168 -16.64 0.92 -8.62
N GLY A 169 -16.26 -0.36 -8.68
CA GLY A 169 -15.41 -0.91 -9.74
C GLY A 169 -13.91 -0.81 -9.46
N SER A 170 -13.48 -0.02 -8.47
CA SER A 170 -12.06 0.21 -8.20
C SER A 170 -11.41 -0.94 -7.42
N GLN A 171 -10.10 -1.10 -7.59
CA GLN A 171 -9.27 -2.00 -6.79
C GLN A 171 -9.16 -1.53 -5.34
N LEU A 172 -9.14 -0.20 -5.12
CA LEU A 172 -9.12 0.36 -3.78
C LEU A 172 -10.37 -0.02 -2.96
N LEU A 173 -11.56 -0.11 -3.57
CA LEU A 173 -12.78 -0.51 -2.86
C LEU A 173 -12.63 -1.93 -2.30
N ASN A 174 -12.24 -2.88 -3.13
CA ASN A 174 -12.04 -4.28 -2.73
C ASN A 174 -10.98 -4.40 -1.64
N THR A 175 -9.87 -3.66 -1.79
CA THR A 175 -8.78 -3.59 -0.81
C THR A 175 -9.26 -3.03 0.53
N THR A 176 -10.07 -1.97 0.50
CA THR A 176 -10.64 -1.34 1.70
C THR A 176 -11.58 -2.30 2.43
N LEU A 177 -12.48 -2.97 1.71
CA LEU A 177 -13.41 -3.93 2.28
C LEU A 177 -12.68 -5.11 2.93
N GLY A 178 -11.66 -5.66 2.25
CA GLY A 178 -10.82 -6.73 2.81
C GLY A 178 -10.09 -6.30 4.09
N VAL A 179 -9.61 -5.05 4.16
CA VAL A 179 -9.01 -4.50 5.38
C VAL A 179 -10.04 -4.33 6.50
N LYS A 180 -11.24 -3.80 6.21
CA LYS A 180 -12.31 -3.67 7.21
C LYS A 180 -12.72 -5.03 7.78
N GLU A 181 -12.85 -6.05 6.92
CA GLU A 181 -13.15 -7.42 7.33
C GLU A 181 -12.02 -8.03 8.18
N LEU A 182 -10.76 -7.86 7.78
CA LEU A 182 -9.61 -8.32 8.57
C LEU A 182 -9.60 -7.69 9.96
N VAL A 183 -9.80 -6.38 10.06
CA VAL A 183 -9.82 -5.66 11.34
C VAL A 183 -10.97 -6.16 12.22
N ALA A 184 -12.15 -6.39 11.65
CA ALA A 184 -13.30 -6.95 12.37
C ALA A 184 -13.02 -8.37 12.90
N ASN A 185 -12.43 -9.23 12.08
CA ASN A 185 -12.07 -10.60 12.47
C ASN A 185 -11.00 -10.65 13.56
N GLU A 186 -9.99 -9.78 13.49
CA GLU A 186 -8.95 -9.67 14.52
C GLU A 186 -9.51 -9.09 15.82
N PHE A 187 -10.44 -8.13 15.74
CA PHE A 187 -11.13 -7.60 16.91
C PHE A 187 -11.97 -8.68 17.62
N ALA A 188 -12.73 -9.47 16.87
CA ALA A 188 -13.55 -10.54 17.46
C ALA A 188 -12.70 -11.56 18.26
N LYS A 189 -11.55 -11.97 17.70
CA LYS A 189 -10.59 -12.84 18.41
C LYS A 189 -10.01 -12.14 19.65
N LEU A 190 -9.60 -10.89 19.51
CA LEU A 190 -9.06 -10.11 20.63
C LEU A 190 -10.07 -9.94 21.76
N GLU A 191 -11.33 -9.70 21.41
CA GLU A 191 -12.41 -9.56 22.37
C GLU A 191 -12.64 -10.86 23.14
N GLU A 192 -12.78 -11.99 22.44
CA GLU A 192 -13.03 -13.31 23.02
C GLU A 192 -11.85 -13.82 23.87
N GLU A 193 -10.63 -13.69 23.36
CA GLU A 193 -9.44 -14.33 23.95
C GLU A 193 -8.74 -13.45 25.00
N VAL A 194 -8.86 -12.11 24.90
CA VAL A 194 -8.10 -11.17 25.75
C VAL A 194 -8.99 -10.22 26.53
N ILE A 195 -9.89 -9.48 25.88
CA ILE A 195 -10.66 -8.41 26.57
C ILE A 195 -11.68 -9.02 27.54
N VAL A 196 -12.46 -10.02 27.11
CA VAL A 196 -13.51 -10.66 27.91
C VAL A 196 -12.94 -11.42 29.12
N PRO A 197 -11.87 -12.24 29.00
CA PRO A 197 -11.30 -12.95 30.15
C PRO A 197 -10.63 -12.02 31.18
N ASN A 198 -10.20 -10.83 30.76
CA ASN A 198 -9.40 -9.91 31.57
C ASN A 198 -10.16 -8.62 31.95
N LYS A 199 -11.44 -8.71 32.35
CA LYS A 199 -12.28 -7.55 32.73
C LYS A 199 -11.69 -6.62 33.81
N ARG A 200 -10.76 -7.11 34.64
CA ARG A 200 -10.06 -6.25 35.61
C ARG A 200 -9.13 -5.25 34.93
N LEU A 201 -8.50 -5.65 33.82
CA LEU A 201 -7.61 -4.80 33.02
C LEU A 201 -8.38 -3.90 32.05
N PHE A 202 -9.59 -4.33 31.66
CA PHE A 202 -10.51 -3.65 30.76
C PHE A 202 -11.91 -3.51 31.41
N PRO A 203 -12.06 -2.64 32.43
CA PRO A 203 -13.31 -2.46 33.16
C PRO A 203 -14.36 -1.64 32.39
N PHE A 204 -14.09 -1.31 31.13
CA PHE A 204 -14.90 -0.45 30.26
C PHE A 204 -15.19 -1.18 28.94
N ASP A 205 -16.23 -0.71 28.24
CA ASP A 205 -16.60 -1.25 26.94
C ASP A 205 -15.63 -0.75 25.86
N ILE A 206 -15.03 -1.70 25.16
CA ILE A 206 -14.19 -1.50 23.97
C ILE A 206 -15.00 -2.03 22.79
N THR A 207 -15.16 -1.21 21.75
CA THR A 207 -15.94 -1.56 20.55
C THR A 207 -15.06 -1.78 19.33
N LEU A 208 -15.65 -2.31 18.26
CA LEU A 208 -14.98 -2.39 16.96
C LEU A 208 -14.56 -1.00 16.45
N ASP A 209 -15.36 0.04 16.70
CA ASP A 209 -15.02 1.41 16.30
C ASP A 209 -13.78 1.93 17.04
N ASP A 210 -13.61 1.59 18.33
CA ASP A 210 -12.39 1.91 19.07
C ASP A 210 -11.17 1.22 18.44
N PHE A 211 -11.33 -0.03 17.99
CA PHE A 211 -10.25 -0.80 17.37
C PHE A 211 -9.92 -0.30 15.97
N LEU A 212 -10.93 0.07 15.18
CA LEU A 212 -10.77 0.69 13.86
C LEU A 212 -10.11 2.06 13.99
N TRP A 213 -10.46 2.86 15.00
CA TRP A 213 -9.77 4.10 15.34
C TRP A 213 -8.29 3.85 15.63
N ALA A 214 -7.97 2.91 16.54
CA ALA A 214 -6.59 2.61 16.90
C ALA A 214 -5.79 2.08 15.69
N PHE A 215 -6.40 1.22 14.86
CA PHE A 215 -5.80 0.72 13.63
C PHE A 215 -5.45 1.85 12.65
N GLY A 216 -6.38 2.77 12.38
CA GLY A 216 -6.11 3.89 11.47
C GLY A 216 -5.10 4.90 12.04
N MET A 217 -5.08 5.12 13.36
CA MET A 217 -4.01 5.93 13.99
C MET A 217 -2.65 5.29 13.79
N LEU A 218 -2.51 3.99 14.00
CA LEU A 218 -1.27 3.27 13.74
C LEU A 218 -0.86 3.35 12.28
N ARG A 219 -1.80 3.12 11.36
CA ARG A 219 -1.54 3.09 9.92
C ARG A 219 -1.10 4.45 9.37
N SER A 220 -1.70 5.54 9.88
CA SER A 220 -1.42 6.90 9.40
C SER A 220 -0.24 7.59 10.10
N ARG A 221 0.14 7.17 11.32
CA ARG A 221 1.10 7.91 12.17
C ARG A 221 2.32 7.12 12.60
N ALA A 222 2.31 5.79 12.52
CA ALA A 222 3.45 5.00 12.96
C ALA A 222 4.63 5.15 11.99
N PHE A 223 5.79 5.45 12.55
CA PHE A 223 7.04 5.37 11.82
C PHE A 223 7.43 3.90 11.66
N THR A 224 7.65 3.50 10.41
CA THR A 224 8.14 2.17 10.05
C THR A 224 9.64 2.26 9.72
N ARG A 225 10.33 1.11 9.66
CA ARG A 225 11.76 1.01 9.30
C ARG A 225 12.73 1.67 10.30
N LEU A 226 12.38 1.70 11.59
CA LEU A 226 13.34 2.01 12.66
C LEU A 226 14.09 0.72 13.01
N GLU A 227 15.39 0.76 13.25
CA GLU A 227 16.27 -0.41 13.47
C GLU A 227 15.62 -1.53 14.32
N GLY A 228 15.08 -2.57 13.67
CA GLY A 228 14.42 -3.71 14.33
C GLY A 228 12.99 -3.48 14.86
N GLN A 229 12.38 -2.30 14.65
CA GLN A 229 11.00 -1.97 15.06
C GLN A 229 10.17 -1.48 13.87
N SER A 230 9.08 -2.21 13.57
CA SER A 230 8.21 -1.93 12.41
C SER A 230 6.98 -1.08 12.71
N LEU A 231 6.75 -0.69 13.98
CA LEU A 231 5.54 0.04 14.38
C LEU A 231 5.79 0.86 15.64
N VAL A 232 6.07 2.15 15.47
CA VAL A 232 6.38 3.08 16.56
C VAL A 232 5.62 4.39 16.36
N LEU A 233 4.73 4.72 17.30
CA LEU A 233 4.19 6.08 17.40
C LEU A 233 5.15 6.94 18.21
N ILE A 234 5.46 8.11 17.67
CA ILE A 234 6.41 9.03 18.27
C ILE A 234 5.67 10.35 18.48
N PRO A 235 5.09 10.56 19.68
CA PRO A 235 4.36 11.77 19.99
C PRO A 235 5.14 13.02 19.60
N MET A 236 4.46 14.01 19.00
CA MET A 236 5.02 15.25 18.44
C MET A 236 5.69 15.07 17.07
N ALA A 237 6.45 14.01 16.85
CA ALA A 237 7.04 13.74 15.55
C ALA A 237 5.96 13.39 14.51
N ASP A 238 4.89 12.72 14.95
CA ASP A 238 3.74 12.31 14.14
C ASP A 238 2.82 13.47 13.69
N LEU A 239 3.11 14.70 14.12
CA LEU A 239 2.46 15.92 13.61
C LEU A 239 3.09 16.43 12.31
N ILE A 240 4.16 15.80 11.82
CA ILE A 240 4.78 16.21 10.57
C ILE A 240 3.96 15.73 9.37
N ASN A 241 3.62 16.65 8.47
CA ASN A 241 2.79 16.36 7.30
C ASN A 241 3.61 16.00 6.07
N HIS A 242 2.92 15.41 5.10
CA HIS A 242 3.46 15.01 3.81
C HIS A 242 3.59 16.20 2.84
N SER A 243 4.59 16.18 1.96
CA SER A 243 4.63 17.06 0.78
C SER A 243 5.16 16.32 -0.45
N PRO A 244 4.45 16.38 -1.59
CA PRO A 244 4.91 15.75 -2.84
C PRO A 244 6.15 16.44 -3.41
N ASP A 245 6.40 17.71 -3.07
CA ASP A 245 7.54 18.49 -3.58
C ASP A 245 8.89 17.98 -3.07
N ILE A 246 8.88 17.15 -2.03
CA ILE A 246 10.08 16.54 -1.45
C ILE A 246 10.36 15.22 -2.17
N THR A 247 11.30 15.23 -3.10
CA THR A 247 11.65 14.05 -3.91
C THR A 247 12.92 13.32 -3.44
N ALA A 248 13.57 13.82 -2.38
CA ALA A 248 14.76 13.19 -1.84
C ALA A 248 14.40 11.86 -1.14
N GLN A 249 15.14 10.80 -1.46
CA GLN A 249 15.06 9.50 -0.78
C GLN A 249 15.72 9.51 0.61
N ASP A 250 16.42 10.59 0.97
CA ASP A 250 17.07 10.73 2.27
C ASP A 250 16.01 10.70 3.37
N TYR A 251 16.09 9.71 4.26
CA TYR A 251 15.18 9.63 5.39
C TYR A 251 15.28 10.91 6.21
N ALA A 252 14.11 11.53 6.43
CA ALA A 252 14.01 12.73 7.25
C ALA A 252 14.23 12.43 8.74
N TRP A 253 14.48 11.18 9.14
CA TRP A 253 14.71 10.81 10.53
C TRP A 253 15.77 9.72 10.68
N GLU A 254 16.33 9.65 11.88
CA GLU A 254 17.29 8.63 12.30
C GLU A 254 17.10 8.31 13.78
N VAL A 255 17.48 7.09 14.20
CA VAL A 255 17.58 6.73 15.62
C VAL A 255 19.01 6.97 16.08
N ARG A 256 19.18 7.75 17.15
CA ARG A 256 20.49 8.11 17.70
C ARG A 256 20.66 7.59 19.11
N GLY A 257 21.87 7.13 19.43
CA GLY A 257 22.29 6.92 20.81
C GLY A 257 22.59 8.25 21.51
N ALA A 258 22.15 8.38 22.74
CA ALA A 258 22.37 9.54 23.62
C ALA A 258 22.74 9.09 25.04
N GLY A 259 23.25 10.04 25.82
CA GLY A 259 23.70 9.81 27.19
C GLY A 259 25.05 9.09 27.30
N LEU A 260 25.46 8.79 28.53
CA LEU A 260 26.72 8.08 28.81
C LEU A 260 26.63 6.65 28.26
N PHE A 261 27.55 6.27 27.37
CA PHE A 261 27.59 4.99 26.66
C PHE A 261 26.39 4.72 25.72
N SER A 262 25.71 5.74 25.19
CA SER A 262 24.60 5.57 24.23
C SER A 262 23.45 4.70 24.74
N ARG A 263 23.21 4.69 26.06
CA ARG A 263 22.17 3.86 26.69
C ARG A 263 20.76 4.41 26.47
N GLU A 264 20.63 5.66 26.07
CA GLU A 264 19.34 6.26 25.70
C GLU A 264 19.22 6.31 24.18
N LEU A 265 18.05 5.98 23.64
CA LEU A 265 17.76 6.13 22.22
C LEU A 265 16.87 7.35 22.00
N LEU A 266 17.19 8.15 20.98
CA LEU A 266 16.43 9.32 20.55
C LEU A 266 15.97 9.10 19.11
N PHE A 267 14.74 9.49 18.81
CA PHE A 267 14.29 9.69 17.44
C PHE A 267 14.63 11.12 17.06
N SER A 268 15.46 11.33 16.04
CA SER A 268 15.89 12.65 15.58
C SER A 268 15.30 12.92 14.20
N LEU A 269 14.43 13.93 14.10
CA LEU A 269 13.80 14.36 12.86
C LEU A 269 14.55 15.56 12.30
N ARG A 270 14.81 15.54 11.00
CA ARG A 270 15.52 16.56 10.24
C ARG A 270 14.64 17.07 9.13
N ASN A 271 14.86 18.33 8.76
CA ASN A 271 14.15 18.95 7.66
C ASN A 271 14.83 18.65 6.32
N PRO A 272 14.18 18.00 5.34
CA PRO A 272 14.81 17.66 4.07
C PRO A 272 15.06 18.88 3.15
N ILE A 273 14.33 19.98 3.35
CA ILE A 273 14.40 21.22 2.56
C ILE A 273 14.52 22.45 3.47
N PRO A 274 15.09 23.59 3.02
CA PRO A 274 15.09 24.81 3.84
C PRO A 274 13.66 25.33 4.07
N VAL A 275 13.33 25.75 5.29
CA VAL A 275 12.01 26.29 5.66
C VAL A 275 12.18 27.65 6.33
N LYS A 276 11.37 28.63 5.92
CA LYS A 276 11.36 29.98 6.51
C LYS A 276 10.52 30.02 7.80
N ALA A 277 10.83 30.95 8.69
CA ALA A 277 10.00 31.20 9.86
C ALA A 277 8.52 31.42 9.46
N GLY A 278 7.60 30.77 10.17
CA GLY A 278 6.18 30.71 9.87
C GLY A 278 5.77 29.66 8.83
N GLY A 279 6.72 29.06 8.12
CA GLY A 279 6.47 27.96 7.19
C GLY A 279 6.22 26.63 7.90
N GLN A 280 5.49 25.73 7.24
CA GLN A 280 5.29 24.36 7.71
C GLN A 280 6.52 23.50 7.38
N VAL A 281 6.92 22.65 8.33
CA VAL A 281 7.93 21.61 8.12
C VAL A 281 7.23 20.35 7.63
N LEU A 282 7.69 19.83 6.50
CA LEU A 282 7.06 18.72 5.77
C LEU A 282 8.10 17.64 5.44
N ILE A 283 7.65 16.41 5.19
CA ILE A 283 8.47 15.28 4.74
C ILE A 283 7.82 14.53 3.60
N GLN A 284 8.59 13.67 2.94
CA GLN A 284 8.05 12.66 2.05
C GLN A 284 7.74 11.39 2.85
N TYR A 285 6.48 10.97 2.87
CA TYR A 285 6.04 9.77 3.61
C TYR A 285 6.56 8.49 2.96
N ASP A 286 6.26 8.28 1.68
CA ASP A 286 6.82 7.17 0.89
C ASP A 286 6.77 7.49 -0.61
N LEU A 287 7.89 7.41 -1.32
CA LEU A 287 7.95 7.65 -2.77
C LEU A 287 7.41 6.47 -3.58
N ASN A 288 7.32 5.28 -2.99
CA ASN A 288 6.95 4.06 -3.70
C ASN A 288 5.46 3.74 -3.56
N LYS A 289 4.75 4.39 -2.64
CA LYS A 289 3.30 4.21 -2.48
C LYS A 289 2.52 4.79 -3.65
N SER A 290 1.54 4.02 -4.11
CA SER A 290 0.49 4.47 -5.03
C SER A 290 -0.52 5.38 -4.34
N ASN A 291 -1.34 6.08 -5.13
CA ASN A 291 -2.47 6.85 -4.62
C ASN A 291 -3.46 5.97 -3.85
N ALA A 292 -3.66 4.71 -4.26
CA ALA A 292 -4.51 3.77 -3.53
C ALA A 292 -3.99 3.50 -2.12
N GLU A 293 -2.68 3.31 -1.97
CA GLU A 293 -2.05 3.15 -0.64
C GLU A 293 -2.09 4.45 0.17
N LEU A 294 -1.86 5.61 -0.46
CA LEU A 294 -1.93 6.90 0.24
C LEU A 294 -3.36 7.19 0.76
N ALA A 295 -4.37 6.89 -0.06
CA ALA A 295 -5.78 7.04 0.30
C ALA A 295 -6.16 6.11 1.46
N LEU A 296 -5.73 4.85 1.42
CA LEU A 296 -6.02 3.88 2.48
C LEU A 296 -5.23 4.14 3.76
N ASP A 297 -3.96 4.52 3.67
CA ASP A 297 -3.10 4.66 4.84
C ASP A 297 -3.30 5.98 5.57
N TYR A 298 -3.49 7.08 4.82
CA TYR A 298 -3.48 8.43 5.38
C TYR A 298 -4.79 9.19 5.13
N GLY A 299 -5.45 8.94 4.00
CA GLY A 299 -6.65 9.68 3.59
C GLY A 299 -6.35 10.92 2.75
N PHE A 300 -5.39 10.81 1.84
CA PHE A 300 -5.16 11.82 0.79
C PHE A 300 -4.58 11.15 -0.47
N THR A 301 -4.57 11.87 -1.58
CA THR A 301 -3.93 11.48 -2.84
C THR A 301 -3.03 12.60 -3.33
N GLU A 302 -2.13 12.30 -4.27
CA GLU A 302 -1.33 13.28 -5.00
C GLU A 302 -1.81 13.42 -6.44
N SER A 303 -1.59 14.59 -7.05
CA SER A 303 -1.94 14.87 -8.44
C SER A 303 -0.98 14.25 -9.46
N ARG A 304 0.17 13.71 -9.02
CA ARG A 304 1.19 13.15 -9.91
C ARG A 304 0.71 11.86 -10.55
N SER A 305 0.87 11.77 -11.88
CA SER A 305 0.48 10.57 -12.64
C SER A 305 1.23 9.32 -12.20
N GLU A 306 2.49 9.45 -11.77
CA GLU A 306 3.35 8.36 -11.28
C GLU A 306 2.82 7.68 -10.01
N ARG A 307 1.81 8.25 -9.35
CA ARG A 307 1.13 7.65 -8.21
C ARG A 307 -0.05 6.78 -8.61
N ASN A 308 -0.53 6.91 -9.84
CA ASN A 308 -1.63 6.11 -10.32
C ASN A 308 -1.08 4.75 -10.74
N ALA A 309 -1.53 3.70 -10.04
CA ALA A 309 -1.13 2.33 -10.28
C ALA A 309 -2.35 1.41 -10.27
N TYR A 310 -2.20 0.26 -10.92
CA TYR A 310 -3.17 -0.84 -10.89
C TYR A 310 -2.39 -2.15 -10.78
N THR A 311 -2.75 -3.01 -9.82
CA THR A 311 -2.08 -4.29 -9.62
C THR A 311 -2.82 -5.38 -10.36
N LEU A 312 -2.17 -6.02 -11.35
CA LEU A 312 -2.68 -7.23 -11.97
C LEU A 312 -2.28 -8.45 -11.16
N THR A 313 -3.29 -9.24 -10.77
CA THR A 313 -3.09 -10.55 -10.13
C THR A 313 -3.24 -11.63 -11.19
N LEU A 314 -2.18 -12.40 -11.40
CA LEU A 314 -2.16 -13.53 -12.31
C LEU A 314 -1.95 -14.82 -11.51
N GLU A 315 -2.75 -15.85 -11.78
CA GLU A 315 -2.69 -17.12 -11.06
C GLU A 315 -2.60 -18.28 -12.05
N ILE A 316 -1.75 -19.26 -11.74
CA ILE A 316 -1.71 -20.55 -12.45
C ILE A 316 -2.89 -21.37 -11.93
N PRO A 317 -3.93 -21.63 -12.73
CA PRO A 317 -5.12 -22.29 -12.21
C PRO A 317 -4.82 -23.76 -11.89
N GLU A 318 -5.23 -24.24 -10.70
CA GLU A 318 -5.09 -25.66 -10.31
C GLU A 318 -5.74 -26.64 -11.30
N SER A 319 -6.73 -26.16 -12.07
CA SER A 319 -7.39 -26.92 -13.14
C SER A 319 -6.56 -27.06 -14.43
N ASP A 320 -5.43 -26.36 -14.55
CA ASP A 320 -4.53 -26.46 -15.69
C ASP A 320 -3.93 -27.88 -15.77
N PRO A 321 -4.03 -28.59 -16.91
CA PRO A 321 -3.43 -29.91 -17.08
C PRO A 321 -1.92 -29.95 -16.79
N PHE A 322 -1.24 -28.81 -16.92
CA PHE A 322 0.20 -28.64 -16.72
C PHE A 322 0.53 -27.86 -15.44
N PHE A 323 -0.41 -27.76 -14.49
CA PHE A 323 -0.25 -26.97 -13.26
C PHE A 323 1.09 -27.22 -12.55
N GLY A 324 1.44 -28.50 -12.31
CA GLY A 324 2.66 -28.85 -11.58
C GLY A 324 3.94 -28.39 -12.27
N ASP A 325 4.05 -28.56 -13.58
CA ASP A 325 5.23 -28.13 -14.35
C ASP A 325 5.31 -26.61 -14.41
N LYS A 326 4.18 -25.92 -14.68
CA LYS A 326 4.13 -24.45 -14.70
C LYS A 326 4.49 -23.84 -13.35
N LEU A 327 3.97 -24.40 -12.26
CA LEU A 327 4.27 -23.94 -10.91
C LEU A 327 5.76 -24.09 -10.59
N ASP A 328 6.35 -25.24 -10.89
CA ASP A 328 7.77 -25.47 -10.66
C ASP A 328 8.66 -24.49 -11.46
N ILE A 329 8.28 -24.20 -12.71
CA ILE A 329 8.97 -23.20 -13.54
C ILE A 329 8.82 -21.80 -12.94
N ALA A 330 7.62 -21.43 -12.48
CA ALA A 330 7.39 -20.14 -11.83
C ALA A 330 8.25 -19.99 -10.56
N GLU A 331 8.22 -20.99 -9.67
CA GLU A 331 8.98 -21.01 -8.42
C GLU A 331 10.49 -20.95 -8.65
N SER A 332 10.99 -21.71 -9.64
CA SER A 332 12.40 -21.71 -10.03
C SER A 332 12.88 -20.35 -10.53
N ASN A 333 11.98 -19.45 -10.93
CA ASN A 333 12.28 -18.11 -11.44
C ASN A 333 11.81 -17.00 -10.47
N GLY A 334 11.59 -17.33 -9.19
CA GLY A 334 11.29 -16.36 -8.14
C GLY A 334 9.84 -15.86 -8.14
N MET A 335 8.94 -16.54 -8.85
CA MET A 335 7.51 -16.27 -8.88
C MET A 335 6.77 -17.35 -8.06
N GLY A 336 5.48 -17.11 -7.76
CA GLY A 336 4.63 -18.11 -7.11
C GLY A 336 3.54 -18.62 -8.03
N GLU A 337 2.67 -19.46 -7.47
CA GLU A 337 1.37 -19.83 -8.07
C GLU A 337 0.54 -18.60 -8.42
N THR A 338 0.55 -17.61 -7.52
CA THR A 338 -0.06 -16.30 -7.71
C THR A 338 1.05 -15.25 -7.79
N ALA A 339 0.98 -14.41 -8.82
CA ALA A 339 1.90 -13.32 -9.07
C ALA A 339 1.16 -11.97 -9.11
N TYR A 340 1.78 -10.94 -8.56
CA TYR A 340 1.25 -9.58 -8.51
C TYR A 340 2.16 -8.64 -9.30
N PHE A 341 1.57 -7.88 -10.21
CA PHE A 341 2.29 -6.94 -11.07
C PHE A 341 1.70 -5.55 -10.90
N ASP A 342 2.44 -4.68 -10.21
CA ASP A 342 2.08 -3.27 -10.05
C ASP A 342 2.42 -2.51 -11.33
N ILE A 343 1.40 -2.00 -12.02
CA ILE A 343 1.55 -1.25 -13.26
C ILE A 343 1.29 0.21 -12.95
N VAL A 344 2.30 1.05 -13.22
CA VAL A 344 2.25 2.49 -12.96
C VAL A 344 1.98 3.26 -14.26
N LEU A 345 1.12 4.26 -14.18
CA LEU A 345 0.79 5.12 -15.32
C LEU A 345 2.05 5.82 -15.85
N GLY A 346 2.26 5.75 -17.17
CA GLY A 346 3.41 6.31 -17.88
C GLY A 346 4.70 5.49 -17.79
N GLN A 347 4.70 4.36 -17.08
CA GLN A 347 5.86 3.47 -16.96
C GLN A 347 5.70 2.21 -17.83
N PRO A 348 6.80 1.60 -18.30
CA PRO A 348 6.74 0.33 -19.02
C PRO A 348 6.22 -0.80 -18.11
N LEU A 349 5.60 -1.82 -18.72
CA LEU A 349 5.17 -3.02 -18.00
C LEU A 349 6.37 -3.70 -17.29
N PRO A 350 6.17 -4.29 -16.10
CA PRO A 350 7.22 -5.06 -15.44
C PRO A 350 7.78 -6.14 -16.36
N ALA A 351 9.11 -6.19 -16.55
CA ALA A 351 9.75 -7.07 -17.54
C ALA A 351 9.38 -8.56 -17.35
N ILE A 352 9.22 -9.00 -16.10
CA ILE A 352 8.89 -10.38 -15.74
C ILE A 352 7.42 -10.77 -15.98
N MET A 353 6.56 -9.79 -16.29
CA MET A 353 5.13 -10.00 -16.55
C MET A 353 4.89 -10.77 -17.86
N LEU A 354 5.58 -10.42 -18.94
CA LEU A 354 5.40 -11.08 -20.24
C LEU A 354 5.81 -12.56 -20.22
N PRO A 355 6.98 -12.96 -19.68
CA PRO A 355 7.33 -14.37 -19.51
C PRO A 355 6.30 -15.15 -18.69
N TYR A 356 5.78 -14.56 -17.62
CA TYR A 356 4.77 -15.20 -16.77
C TYR A 356 3.45 -15.38 -17.53
N LEU A 357 3.00 -14.38 -18.29
CA LEU A 357 1.82 -14.51 -19.15
C LEU A 357 1.99 -15.59 -20.22
N ARG A 358 3.17 -15.70 -20.82
CA ARG A 358 3.49 -16.76 -21.80
C ARG A 358 3.45 -18.14 -21.17
N LEU A 359 3.95 -18.28 -19.95
CA LEU A 359 3.86 -19.52 -19.17
C LEU A 359 2.41 -19.89 -18.88
N LEU A 360 1.59 -18.93 -18.49
CA LEU A 360 0.16 -19.14 -18.25
C LEU A 360 -0.57 -19.61 -19.51
N ALA A 361 -0.32 -18.95 -20.64
CA ALA A 361 -0.89 -19.29 -21.93
C ALA A 361 -0.27 -20.54 -22.59
N LEU A 362 0.76 -21.14 -21.98
CA LEU A 362 1.46 -22.28 -22.55
C LEU A 362 0.57 -23.53 -22.52
N GLY A 363 0.45 -24.20 -23.66
CA GLY A 363 -0.38 -25.39 -23.81
C GLY A 363 -0.45 -25.84 -25.26
N GLY A 364 -1.19 -26.91 -25.52
CA GLY A 364 -1.37 -27.43 -26.88
C GLY A 364 -0.03 -27.73 -27.56
N ASP A 365 0.19 -27.13 -28.73
CA ASP A 365 1.38 -27.34 -29.55
C ASP A 365 2.67 -26.79 -28.93
N ASP A 366 2.58 -25.90 -27.94
CA ASP A 366 3.75 -25.32 -27.25
C ASP A 366 4.10 -26.06 -25.94
N ALA A 367 3.29 -27.05 -25.54
CA ALA A 367 3.48 -27.79 -24.29
C ALA A 367 4.81 -28.54 -24.23
N PHE A 368 5.46 -28.83 -25.37
CA PHE A 368 6.79 -29.45 -25.40
C PHE A 368 7.85 -28.63 -24.65
N LEU A 369 7.66 -27.31 -24.50
CA LEU A 369 8.57 -26.46 -23.73
C LEU A 369 8.55 -26.75 -22.22
N LEU A 370 7.53 -27.46 -21.73
CA LEU A 370 7.42 -27.89 -20.33
C LEU A 370 8.21 -29.17 -20.04
N GLU A 371 8.72 -29.85 -21.07
CA GLU A 371 9.50 -31.07 -20.91
C GLU A 371 10.81 -30.83 -20.14
N SER A 372 11.27 -31.86 -19.43
CA SER A 372 12.44 -31.76 -18.53
C SER A 372 13.72 -31.27 -19.22
N ILE A 373 13.87 -31.47 -20.54
CA ILE A 373 15.02 -31.01 -21.31
C ILE A 373 15.13 -29.47 -21.38
N PHE A 374 14.01 -28.75 -21.26
CA PHE A 374 13.96 -27.29 -21.30
C PHE A 374 13.92 -26.67 -19.91
N ARG A 375 13.83 -27.44 -18.83
CA ARG A 375 13.59 -26.91 -17.46
C ARG A 375 14.56 -25.81 -17.04
N ASN A 376 15.83 -25.91 -17.46
CA ASN A 376 16.88 -24.92 -17.15
C ASN A 376 16.98 -23.76 -18.15
N SER A 377 16.29 -23.82 -19.29
CA SER A 377 16.35 -22.80 -20.35
C SER A 377 14.99 -22.19 -20.70
N ILE A 378 13.89 -22.77 -20.20
CA ILE A 378 12.53 -22.40 -20.59
C ILE A 378 12.25 -20.93 -20.31
N TRP A 379 12.73 -20.38 -19.19
CA TRP A 379 12.50 -18.97 -18.87
C TRP A 379 13.10 -18.04 -19.94
N GLY A 380 14.31 -18.34 -20.42
CA GLY A 380 14.92 -17.60 -21.52
C GLY A 380 14.16 -17.75 -22.85
N HIS A 381 13.45 -18.87 -23.05
CA HIS A 381 12.53 -19.00 -24.18
C HIS A 381 11.25 -18.19 -24.01
N LEU A 382 10.76 -18.06 -22.76
CA LEU A 382 9.59 -17.25 -22.39
C LEU A 382 9.90 -15.75 -22.33
N ASP A 383 11.16 -15.32 -22.24
CA ASP A 383 11.57 -13.92 -22.42
C ASP A 383 11.28 -13.40 -23.83
N LEU A 384 11.19 -14.30 -24.80
CA LEU A 384 10.87 -14.01 -26.19
C LEU A 384 9.51 -14.61 -26.60
N PRO A 385 8.89 -14.13 -27.70
CA PRO A 385 7.63 -14.69 -28.18
C PRO A 385 7.71 -16.20 -28.43
N VAL A 386 6.73 -16.96 -27.95
CA VAL A 386 6.72 -18.44 -28.06
C VAL A 386 6.16 -18.86 -29.42
N SER A 387 4.88 -18.58 -29.65
CA SER A 387 4.16 -18.85 -30.90
C SER A 387 3.11 -17.75 -31.16
N PRO A 388 2.62 -17.60 -32.41
CA PRO A 388 1.55 -16.65 -32.71
C PRO A 388 0.30 -16.88 -31.86
N SER A 389 -0.11 -18.15 -31.70
CA SER A 389 -1.30 -18.52 -30.91
C SER A 389 -1.14 -18.20 -29.42
N ASN A 390 0.06 -18.39 -28.86
CA ASN A 390 0.36 -18.05 -27.47
C ASN A 390 0.29 -16.53 -27.23
N GLU A 391 0.93 -15.73 -28.09
CA GLU A 391 0.91 -14.26 -27.99
C GLU A 391 -0.49 -13.68 -28.25
N GLU A 392 -1.23 -14.20 -29.22
CA GLU A 392 -2.62 -13.81 -29.49
C GLU A 392 -3.51 -14.09 -28.26
N LEU A 393 -3.37 -15.27 -27.64
CA LEU A 393 -4.14 -15.62 -26.45
C LEU A 393 -3.86 -14.66 -25.29
N ILE A 394 -2.60 -14.32 -25.03
CA ILE A 394 -2.22 -13.37 -23.98
C ILE A 394 -2.85 -12.00 -24.24
N CYS A 395 -2.75 -11.49 -25.48
CA CYS A 395 -3.32 -10.19 -25.85
C CYS A 395 -4.84 -10.21 -25.63
N GLN A 396 -5.54 -11.21 -26.15
CA GLN A 396 -6.99 -11.33 -26.00
C GLN A 396 -7.40 -11.41 -24.52
N VAL A 397 -6.70 -12.21 -23.71
CA VAL A 397 -7.00 -12.36 -22.28
C VAL A 397 -6.86 -11.04 -21.55
N ILE A 398 -5.72 -10.35 -21.69
CA ILE A 398 -5.46 -9.09 -20.99
C ILE A 398 -6.42 -7.98 -21.43
N ARG A 399 -6.68 -7.85 -22.74
CA ARG A 399 -7.60 -6.83 -23.27
C ARG A 399 -9.04 -7.06 -22.83
N ASN A 400 -9.51 -8.31 -22.83
CA ASN A 400 -10.83 -8.67 -22.32
C ASN A 400 -10.94 -8.36 -20.82
N ALA A 401 -9.88 -8.65 -20.06
CA ALA A 401 -9.77 -8.31 -18.65
C ALA A 401 -9.85 -6.81 -18.39
N CYS A 402 -9.10 -6.00 -19.13
CA CYS A 402 -9.12 -4.54 -19.01
C CYS A 402 -10.51 -3.99 -19.35
N THR A 403 -11.12 -4.50 -20.43
CA THR A 403 -12.49 -4.12 -20.83
C THR A 403 -13.51 -4.46 -19.74
N SER A 404 -13.41 -5.66 -19.17
CA SER A 404 -14.27 -6.10 -18.06
C SER A 404 -14.08 -5.22 -16.84
N ALA A 405 -12.84 -4.92 -16.44
CA ALA A 405 -12.55 -4.05 -15.30
C ALA A 405 -13.08 -2.63 -15.51
N LEU A 406 -12.82 -2.05 -16.68
CA LEU A 406 -13.32 -0.72 -17.07
C LEU A 406 -14.85 -0.64 -17.05
N SER A 407 -15.55 -1.71 -17.43
CA SER A 407 -17.02 -1.76 -17.38
C SER A 407 -17.60 -1.78 -15.97
N GLY A 408 -16.78 -2.05 -14.95
CA GLY A 408 -17.19 -2.08 -13.55
C GLY A 408 -17.31 -0.69 -12.90
N TYR A 409 -16.75 0.34 -13.52
CA TYR A 409 -16.82 1.72 -13.03
C TYR A 409 -18.13 2.38 -13.40
N SER A 410 -18.65 3.21 -12.51
CA SER A 410 -19.91 3.95 -12.71
C SER A 410 -19.78 5.22 -13.55
N THR A 411 -18.55 5.74 -13.73
CA THR A 411 -18.25 6.98 -14.47
C THR A 411 -17.15 6.78 -15.51
N THR A 412 -17.16 7.62 -16.55
CA THR A 412 -16.09 7.64 -17.57
C THR A 412 -14.88 8.49 -17.14
N ILE A 413 -13.78 8.39 -17.89
CA ILE A 413 -12.58 9.23 -17.68
C ILE A 413 -12.93 10.71 -17.87
N GLU A 414 -13.66 11.05 -18.93
CA GLU A 414 -14.03 12.42 -19.27
C GLU A 414 -14.95 13.05 -18.22
N GLU A 415 -15.85 12.25 -17.63
CA GLU A 415 -16.72 12.68 -16.55
C GLU A 415 -15.91 13.02 -15.29
N ASP A 416 -14.98 12.16 -14.90
CA ASP A 416 -14.14 12.38 -13.73
C ASP A 416 -13.17 13.56 -13.90
N GLU A 417 -12.56 13.72 -15.09
CA GLU A 417 -11.74 14.90 -15.39
C GLU A 417 -12.56 16.19 -15.29
N LYS A 418 -13.80 16.17 -15.78
CA LYS A 418 -14.71 17.30 -15.68
C LYS A 418 -15.13 17.58 -14.23
N LEU A 419 -15.30 16.55 -13.40
CA LEU A 419 -15.63 16.72 -11.98
C LEU A 419 -14.45 17.34 -11.22
N LEU A 420 -13.22 16.86 -11.43
CA LEU A 420 -12.03 17.46 -10.83
C LEU A 420 -11.80 18.91 -11.29
N ALA A 421 -12.07 19.21 -12.57
CA ALA A 421 -11.90 20.55 -13.12
C ALA A 421 -12.92 21.58 -12.60
N GLN A 422 -14.09 21.15 -12.10
CA GLN A 422 -15.10 22.07 -11.55
C GLN A 422 -14.64 22.73 -10.24
N GLY A 423 -13.74 22.08 -9.48
CA GLY A 423 -13.36 22.50 -8.14
C GLY A 423 -14.50 22.38 -7.12
N ASP A 424 -14.21 22.65 -5.85
CA ASP A 424 -15.19 22.62 -4.74
C ASP A 424 -15.77 21.22 -4.40
N LEU A 425 -14.90 20.21 -4.39
CA LEU A 425 -15.25 18.85 -3.99
C LEU A 425 -15.00 18.63 -2.49
N ASP A 426 -15.82 17.77 -1.87
CA ASP A 426 -15.48 17.21 -0.56
C ASP A 426 -14.20 16.37 -0.67
N MET A 427 -13.34 16.39 0.36
CA MET A 427 -12.03 15.71 0.32
C MET A 427 -12.15 14.22 0.02
N ARG A 428 -13.17 13.53 0.55
CA ARG A 428 -13.36 12.09 0.30
C ARG A 428 -13.83 11.84 -1.12
N LEU A 429 -14.71 12.69 -1.64
CA LEU A 429 -15.14 12.62 -3.03
C LEU A 429 -13.98 12.90 -4.00
N GLU A 430 -13.12 13.89 -3.69
CA GLU A 430 -11.92 14.18 -4.47
C GLU A 430 -10.96 12.98 -4.52
N ILE A 431 -10.73 12.31 -3.37
CA ILE A 431 -9.97 11.05 -3.30
C ILE A 431 -10.62 9.99 -4.19
N ALA A 432 -11.94 9.78 -4.08
CA ALA A 432 -12.65 8.77 -4.84
C ALA A 432 -12.48 8.98 -6.36
N ILE A 433 -12.68 10.22 -6.82
CA ILE A 433 -12.55 10.59 -8.23
C ILE A 433 -11.10 10.44 -8.69
N THR A 434 -10.13 10.90 -7.90
CA THR A 434 -8.70 10.77 -8.24
C THR A 434 -8.29 9.32 -8.43
N ILE A 435 -8.72 8.44 -7.51
CA ILE A 435 -8.41 7.00 -7.57
C ILE A 435 -9.03 6.35 -8.80
N ARG A 436 -10.35 6.47 -8.97
CA ARG A 436 -11.03 5.78 -10.07
C ARG A 436 -10.61 6.33 -11.44
N LEU A 437 -10.27 7.61 -11.54
CA LEU A 437 -9.68 8.19 -12.75
C LEU A 437 -8.29 7.60 -13.02
N GLY A 438 -7.44 7.53 -11.99
CA GLY A 438 -6.08 6.97 -12.09
C GLY A 438 -6.10 5.51 -12.52
N GLU A 439 -6.91 4.68 -11.87
CA GLU A 439 -7.05 3.25 -12.19
C GLU A 439 -7.58 3.04 -13.62
N LYS A 440 -8.61 3.81 -14.05
CA LYS A 440 -9.11 3.75 -15.45
C LYS A 440 -8.02 4.10 -16.47
N LYS A 441 -7.22 5.12 -16.20
CA LYS A 441 -6.09 5.51 -17.09
C LYS A 441 -5.02 4.42 -17.18
N VAL A 442 -4.69 3.77 -16.07
CA VAL A 442 -3.75 2.64 -16.07
C VAL A 442 -4.32 1.46 -16.85
N LEU A 443 -5.60 1.11 -16.64
CA LEU A 443 -6.27 0.03 -17.39
C LEU A 443 -6.31 0.32 -18.89
N GLN A 444 -6.56 1.56 -19.29
CA GLN A 444 -6.52 1.97 -20.69
C GLN A 444 -5.10 1.86 -21.28
N GLN A 445 -4.07 2.28 -20.56
CA GLN A 445 -2.68 2.10 -20.97
C GLN A 445 -2.35 0.61 -21.19
N ILE A 446 -2.80 -0.27 -20.29
CA ILE A 446 -2.58 -1.71 -20.42
C ILE A 446 -3.28 -2.24 -21.69
N ASP A 447 -4.55 -1.88 -21.92
CA ASP A 447 -5.27 -2.30 -23.14
C ASP A 447 -4.54 -1.82 -24.41
N GLU A 448 -4.08 -0.57 -24.43
CA GLU A 448 -3.36 0.02 -25.56
C GLU A 448 -2.04 -0.72 -25.85
N VAL A 449 -1.23 -1.03 -24.83
CA VAL A 449 0.01 -1.79 -24.98
C VAL A 449 -0.25 -3.17 -25.59
N PHE A 450 -1.27 -3.89 -25.12
CA PHE A 450 -1.59 -5.22 -25.66
C PHE A 450 -2.30 -5.16 -27.01
N LYS A 451 -2.99 -4.06 -27.33
CA LYS A 451 -3.57 -3.81 -28.65
C LYS A 451 -2.50 -3.55 -29.71
N GLU A 452 -1.49 -2.75 -29.39
CA GLU A 452 -0.33 -2.53 -30.27
C GLU A 452 0.40 -3.86 -30.51
N ARG A 453 0.61 -4.63 -29.44
CA ARG A 453 1.22 -5.97 -29.52
C ARG A 453 0.43 -6.92 -30.43
N GLU A 454 -0.90 -6.90 -30.37
CA GLU A 454 -1.78 -7.69 -31.24
C GLU A 454 -1.63 -7.30 -32.73
N MET A 455 -1.40 -6.02 -33.03
CA MET A 455 -1.13 -5.55 -34.39
C MET A 455 0.25 -5.97 -34.91
N GLU A 456 1.20 -6.23 -34.02
CA GLU A 456 2.58 -6.60 -34.33
C GLU A 456 2.83 -8.12 -34.41
N LEU A 457 1.80 -8.96 -34.21
CA LEU A 457 1.95 -10.42 -34.15
C LEU A 457 2.71 -11.02 -35.34
N SER A 458 2.52 -10.52 -36.56
CA SER A 458 3.22 -11.04 -37.75
C SER A 458 4.70 -10.63 -37.82
N GLY A 459 5.11 -9.63 -37.04
CA GLY A 459 6.48 -9.09 -37.02
C GLY A 459 7.38 -9.76 -35.98
N PHE A 460 6.82 -10.53 -35.04
CA PHE A 460 7.61 -11.23 -34.04
C PHE A 460 8.36 -12.42 -34.62
N GLU A 461 9.59 -12.61 -34.15
CA GLU A 461 10.35 -13.82 -34.40
C GLU A 461 10.05 -14.84 -33.30
N TYR A 462 9.40 -15.94 -33.65
CA TYR A 462 8.92 -16.97 -32.72
C TYR A 462 9.92 -18.10 -32.47
N TYR A 463 9.65 -18.98 -31.51
CA TYR A 463 10.57 -20.04 -31.10
C TYR A 463 11.07 -20.91 -32.27
N GLN A 464 10.17 -21.34 -33.17
CA GLN A 464 10.55 -22.17 -34.30
C GLN A 464 11.46 -21.42 -35.29
N GLU A 465 11.22 -20.13 -35.53
CA GLU A 465 12.05 -19.31 -36.42
C GLU A 465 13.46 -19.12 -35.85
N ARG A 466 13.55 -18.78 -34.54
CA ARG A 466 14.83 -18.64 -33.83
C ARG A 466 15.64 -19.93 -33.91
N ARG A 467 15.00 -21.07 -33.66
CA ARG A 467 15.64 -22.39 -33.74
C ARG A 467 16.20 -22.71 -35.12
N LEU A 468 15.54 -22.26 -36.20
CA LEU A 468 15.99 -22.50 -37.57
C LEU A 468 17.14 -21.58 -38.00
N LYS A 469 17.29 -20.38 -37.40
CA LYS A 469 18.41 -19.48 -37.73
C LYS A 469 19.77 -20.05 -37.33
N ASP A 470 19.81 -20.84 -36.26
CA ASP A 470 21.04 -21.46 -35.76
C ASP A 470 21.48 -22.70 -36.58
N LEU A 471 20.76 -23.06 -37.65
CA LEU A 471 21.05 -24.24 -38.46
C LEU A 471 22.36 -24.15 -39.28
N GLY A 472 22.93 -22.95 -39.45
CA GLY A 472 24.19 -22.80 -40.16
C GLY A 472 24.16 -23.31 -41.62
N LEU A 473 23.01 -23.18 -42.30
CA LEU A 473 22.78 -23.72 -43.66
C LEU A 473 23.75 -23.17 -44.71
N ALA A 474 24.41 -22.04 -44.44
CA ALA A 474 25.49 -21.46 -45.24
C ALA A 474 26.89 -21.67 -44.61
N GLY A 475 27.12 -22.84 -43.99
CA GLY A 475 28.45 -23.27 -43.56
C GLY A 475 29.36 -23.62 -44.74
N ALA A 476 30.67 -23.76 -44.48
CA ALA A 476 31.61 -24.26 -45.49
C ALA A 476 31.10 -25.58 -46.07
N GLN A 477 31.18 -25.76 -47.40
CA GLN A 477 30.93 -27.06 -48.05
C GLN A 477 31.64 -28.12 -47.22
N GLY A 478 30.88 -29.04 -46.61
CA GLY A 478 31.42 -30.02 -45.70
C GLY A 478 32.64 -30.67 -46.35
N GLU A 479 33.83 -30.37 -45.83
CA GLU A 479 35.04 -31.02 -46.32
C GLU A 479 34.77 -32.51 -46.23
N LYS A 480 34.95 -33.23 -47.35
CA LYS A 480 34.97 -34.68 -47.32
C LYS A 480 35.98 -35.07 -46.24
N LEU A 481 35.48 -35.59 -45.12
CA LEU A 481 36.33 -36.14 -44.07
C LEU A 481 37.33 -37.10 -44.75
N PRO A 482 38.66 -36.92 -44.59
CA PRO A 482 39.67 -37.69 -45.32
C PRO A 482 39.70 -39.21 -45.05
N TRP A 483 38.70 -39.75 -44.35
CA TRP A 483 38.70 -41.09 -43.76
C TRP A 483 37.55 -41.99 -44.24
N ILE A 484 36.68 -41.52 -45.15
CA ILE A 484 35.80 -42.44 -45.89
C ILE A 484 36.56 -42.85 -47.15
N GLY A 485 37.40 -43.87 -47.00
CA GLY A 485 38.03 -44.54 -48.12
C GLY A 485 36.98 -45.17 -49.04
N GLU A 486 37.22 -45.07 -50.34
CA GLU A 486 36.59 -45.96 -51.31
C GLU A 486 36.95 -47.41 -50.96
N VAL A 487 35.97 -48.18 -50.48
CA VAL A 487 35.95 -49.66 -50.55
C VAL A 487 34.54 -50.10 -50.89
#